data_AF-A0A257SKK7-F1
#
_entry.id   AF-A0A257SKK7-F1
#
_cell.length_a   1.000
_cell.length_b   1.000
_cell.length_c   1.000
_cell.angle_alpha   90.00
_cell.angle_beta   90.00
_cell.angle_gamma   90.00
#
_symmetry.space_group_name_H-M   'P 1'
#
loop_
_entity.id
_entity.type
_entity.pdbx_description
1 polymer ?
#
loop_
_entity_poly.entity_id
_entity_poly.type
_entity_poly.pdbx_seq_one_letter_code
_entity_poly.pdbx_strand_id
1 'polypeptide(L)'
;MLPGLVNAHTHLELSWMAGLVPPKSSMDEWIRALLDVRRAGPAGGPGDVAKAALAAMITMRETGTVLVGDISNTLITPGLLAAAGLRGVVFHEVMGFAGPDPDRIVREALARIDEHQTLPLQFSVVAHAPYSVSPDLIARIA
;
A
#
# COMPACT_ATOMS: atom_id res chain seq x y z
N MET A 1 -22.10 -22.94 2.69
CA MET A 1 -20.79 -22.39 3.08
C MET A 1 -20.02 -22.07 1.81
N LEU A 2 -19.26 -20.96 1.79
CA LEU A 2 -18.35 -20.60 0.70
C LEU A 2 -16.94 -20.38 1.25
N PRO A 3 -15.89 -20.39 0.40
CA PRO A 3 -14.55 -19.95 0.80
C PRO A 3 -14.54 -18.50 1.28
N GLY A 4 -13.58 -18.14 2.13
CA GLY A 4 -13.34 -16.74 2.49
C GLY A 4 -12.92 -15.91 1.27
N LEU A 5 -13.22 -14.62 1.30
CA LEU A 5 -12.95 -13.70 0.19
C LEU A 5 -11.47 -13.28 0.16
N VAL A 6 -11.00 -12.96 -1.05
CA VAL A 6 -9.67 -12.41 -1.29
C VAL A 6 -9.84 -10.99 -1.82
N ASN A 7 -9.36 -10.00 -1.06
CA ASN A 7 -9.19 -8.66 -1.58
C ASN A 7 -7.79 -8.54 -2.17
N ALA A 8 -7.65 -8.84 -3.46
CA ALA A 8 -6.34 -8.98 -4.10
C ALA A 8 -5.56 -7.67 -4.30
N HIS A 9 -6.21 -6.50 -4.09
CA HIS A 9 -5.57 -5.21 -4.28
C HIS A 9 -6.27 -4.12 -3.45
N THR A 10 -5.54 -3.53 -2.51
CA THR A 10 -6.00 -2.41 -1.67
C THR A 10 -4.82 -1.55 -1.25
N HIS A 11 -5.06 -0.29 -0.89
CA HIS A 11 -4.07 0.60 -0.28
C HIS A 11 -4.51 0.96 1.15
N LEU A 12 -4.18 0.11 2.13
CA LEU A 12 -4.66 0.29 3.52
C LEU A 12 -4.03 1.51 4.20
N GLU A 13 -2.86 1.96 3.75
CA GLU A 13 -2.24 3.22 4.20
C GLU A 13 -3.08 4.46 3.87
N LEU A 14 -4.02 4.35 2.92
CA LEU A 14 -4.89 5.45 2.52
C LEU A 14 -6.26 5.39 3.22
N SER A 15 -6.50 4.41 4.11
CA SER A 15 -7.80 4.27 4.80
C SER A 15 -8.20 5.51 5.61
N TRP A 16 -7.25 6.30 6.10
CA TRP A 16 -7.53 7.57 6.80
C TRP A 16 -8.14 8.64 5.89
N MET A 17 -8.02 8.49 4.56
CA MET A 17 -8.57 9.42 3.56
C MET A 17 -10.01 9.08 3.15
N ALA A 18 -10.64 8.09 3.80
CA ALA A 18 -12.00 7.67 3.49
C ALA A 18 -12.97 8.87 3.50
N GLY A 19 -13.66 9.09 2.37
CA GLY A 19 -14.60 10.19 2.19
C GLY A 19 -13.98 11.58 1.95
N LEU A 20 -12.65 11.72 1.97
CA LEU A 20 -11.97 13.01 1.78
C LEU A 20 -11.71 13.34 0.31
N VAL A 21 -11.73 12.35 -0.58
CA VAL A 21 -11.43 12.51 -2.01
C VAL A 21 -12.65 12.09 -2.83
N PRO A 22 -13.59 13.02 -3.11
CA PRO A 22 -14.78 12.71 -3.89
C PRO A 22 -14.43 12.40 -5.35
N PRO A 23 -15.30 11.67 -6.08
CA PRO A 23 -15.14 11.44 -7.51
C PRO A 23 -14.92 12.74 -8.30
N LYS A 24 -14.09 12.67 -9.34
CA LYS A 24 -13.76 13.78 -10.25
C LYS A 24 -14.10 13.41 -11.71
N SER A 25 -14.00 14.40 -12.60
CA SER A 25 -14.36 14.20 -14.01
C SER A 25 -13.31 13.38 -14.78
N SER A 26 -12.07 13.33 -14.27
CA SER A 26 -10.96 12.58 -14.83
C SER A 26 -10.05 11.99 -13.75
N MET A 27 -9.22 11.01 -14.16
CA MET A 27 -8.22 10.39 -13.29
C MET A 27 -7.15 11.39 -12.82
N ASP A 28 -6.70 12.31 -13.68
CA ASP A 28 -5.68 13.29 -13.32
C ASP A 28 -6.20 14.32 -12.30
N GLU A 29 -7.45 14.77 -12.44
CA GLU A 29 -8.10 15.61 -11.43
C GLU A 29 -8.24 14.88 -10.09
N TRP A 30 -8.62 13.59 -10.13
CA TRP A 30 -8.74 12.77 -8.93
C TRP A 30 -7.38 12.55 -8.25
N ILE A 31 -6.32 12.25 -9.01
CA ILE A 31 -4.96 12.07 -8.48
C ILE A 31 -4.46 13.37 -7.85
N ARG A 32 -4.68 14.54 -8.46
CA ARG A 32 -4.29 15.84 -7.89
C ARG A 32 -4.98 16.06 -6.54
N ALA A 33 -6.30 15.83 -6.47
CA ALA A 33 -7.05 15.95 -5.22
C ALA A 33 -6.58 14.95 -4.14
N LEU A 34 -6.29 13.71 -4.52
CA LEU A 34 -5.70 12.69 -3.64
C LEU A 34 -4.36 13.17 -3.06
N LEU A 35 -3.48 13.69 -3.91
CA LEU A 35 -2.17 14.20 -3.51
C LEU A 35 -2.28 15.41 -2.58
N ASP A 36 -3.24 16.31 -2.81
CA ASP A 36 -3.46 17.48 -1.94
C ASP A 36 -3.90 17.05 -0.54
N VAL A 37 -4.84 16.11 -0.42
CA VAL A 37 -5.24 15.53 0.87
C VAL A 37 -4.06 14.82 1.52
N ARG A 38 -3.30 14.01 0.77
CA ARG A 38 -2.12 13.30 1.28
C ARG A 38 -1.06 14.26 1.84
N ARG A 39 -0.85 15.41 1.20
CA ARG A 39 0.08 16.47 1.67
C ARG A 39 -0.41 17.18 2.92
N ALA A 40 -1.71 17.41 3.05
CA ALA A 40 -2.30 17.98 4.27
C ALA A 40 -2.13 17.02 5.47
N GLY A 41 -2.15 15.72 5.19
CA GLY A 41 -2.01 14.67 6.20
C GLY A 41 -3.27 14.46 7.04
N PRO A 42 -3.29 13.44 7.89
CA PRO A 42 -4.42 13.18 8.79
C PRO A 42 -4.55 14.26 9.86
N ALA A 43 -5.78 14.68 10.15
CA ALA A 43 -6.08 15.74 11.11
C ALA A 43 -5.60 15.44 12.55
N GLY A 44 -5.66 14.17 12.99
CA GLY A 44 -5.16 13.73 14.31
C GLY A 44 -3.67 13.36 14.33
N GLY A 45 -2.94 13.62 13.24
CA GLY A 45 -1.51 13.34 13.14
C GLY A 45 -1.17 11.91 12.71
N PRO A 46 0.12 11.54 12.68
CA PRO A 46 0.59 10.30 12.04
C PRO A 46 -0.03 9.01 12.57
N GLY A 47 -0.45 8.98 13.84
CA GLY A 47 -1.10 7.82 14.45
C GLY A 47 -2.46 7.44 13.85
N ASP A 48 -3.16 8.40 13.23
CA ASP A 48 -4.46 8.16 12.59
C ASP A 48 -4.35 7.27 11.35
N VAL A 49 -3.19 7.27 10.66
CA VAL A 49 -2.95 6.38 9.51
C VAL A 49 -3.07 4.92 9.95
N ALA A 50 -2.32 4.54 11.00
CA ALA A 50 -2.33 3.18 11.52
C ALA A 50 -3.70 2.79 12.10
N LYS A 51 -4.35 3.72 12.81
CA LYS A 51 -5.69 3.50 13.37
C LYS A 51 -6.73 3.25 12.30
N ALA A 52 -6.75 4.05 11.23
CA ALA A 52 -7.69 3.89 10.13
C ALA A 52 -7.42 2.62 9.33
N ALA A 53 -6.15 2.29 9.08
CA ALA A 53 -5.75 1.04 8.42
C ALA A 53 -6.22 -0.19 9.21
N LEU A 54 -5.99 -0.22 10.52
CA LEU A 54 -6.43 -1.32 11.39
C LEU A 54 -7.96 -1.43 11.41
N ALA A 55 -8.69 -0.31 11.48
CA ALA A 55 -10.15 -0.31 11.42
C ALA A 55 -10.65 -0.92 10.09
N ALA A 56 -10.05 -0.55 8.96
CA ALA A 56 -10.39 -1.11 7.65
C ALA A 56 -10.12 -2.63 7.60
N MET A 57 -8.99 -3.09 8.16
CA MET A 57 -8.65 -4.53 8.25
C MET A 57 -9.68 -5.31 9.09
N ILE A 58 -10.12 -4.75 10.21
CA ILE A 58 -11.18 -5.36 11.04
C ILE A 58 -12.47 -5.49 10.24
N THR A 59 -12.90 -4.42 9.57
CA THR A 59 -14.10 -4.45 8.70
C THR A 59 -13.97 -5.46 7.57
N MET A 60 -12.80 -5.57 6.92
CA MET A 60 -12.55 -6.58 5.89
C MET A 60 -12.74 -8.00 6.42
N ARG A 61 -12.24 -8.29 7.63
CA ARG A 61 -12.41 -9.60 8.26
C ARG A 61 -13.87 -9.88 8.63
N GLU A 62 -14.56 -8.90 9.21
CA GLU A 62 -15.98 -8.99 9.57
C GLU A 62 -16.88 -9.20 8.35
N THR A 63 -16.46 -8.71 7.19
CA THR A 63 -17.16 -8.88 5.90
C THR A 63 -16.68 -10.11 5.11
N GLY A 64 -15.88 -10.99 5.72
CA GLY A 64 -15.53 -12.30 5.17
C GLY A 64 -14.24 -12.34 4.35
N THR A 65 -13.45 -11.27 4.31
CA THR A 65 -12.11 -11.28 3.71
C THR A 65 -11.14 -12.03 4.61
N VAL A 66 -10.39 -12.97 4.02
CA VAL A 66 -9.38 -13.76 4.72
C VAL A 66 -7.96 -13.59 4.14
N LEU A 67 -7.86 -13.10 2.91
CA LEU A 67 -6.59 -12.81 2.24
C LEU A 67 -6.59 -11.40 1.63
N VAL A 68 -5.46 -10.72 1.73
CA VAL A 68 -5.28 -9.35 1.26
C VAL A 68 -4.02 -9.19 0.41
N GLY A 69 -4.14 -8.51 -0.73
CA GLY A 69 -3.02 -7.91 -1.44
C GLY A 69 -2.96 -6.42 -1.11
N ASP A 70 -2.05 -6.02 -0.24
CA ASP A 70 -1.92 -4.63 0.22
C ASP A 70 -0.76 -3.93 -0.48
N ILE A 71 -1.05 -2.80 -1.13
CA ILE A 71 -0.06 -1.93 -1.77
C ILE A 71 0.39 -0.90 -0.74
N SER A 72 1.67 -0.94 -0.39
CA SER A 72 2.23 -0.15 0.71
C SER A 72 3.43 0.68 0.25
N ASN A 73 3.36 2.00 0.47
CA ASN A 73 4.47 2.91 0.21
C ASN A 73 5.42 2.99 1.42
N THR A 74 4.89 2.85 2.64
CA THR A 74 5.65 3.12 3.87
C THR A 74 5.96 1.87 4.71
N LEU A 75 5.34 0.73 4.41
CA LEU A 75 5.39 -0.50 5.20
C LEU A 75 4.88 -0.33 6.64
N ILE A 76 3.89 0.56 6.85
CA ILE A 76 3.22 0.71 8.16
C ILE A 76 2.17 -0.40 8.41
N THR A 77 1.68 -1.06 7.35
CA THR A 77 0.59 -2.04 7.39
C THR A 77 0.96 -3.48 7.77
N PRO A 78 2.19 -4.02 7.58
CA PRO A 78 2.47 -5.43 7.84
C PRO A 78 2.15 -5.88 9.27
N GLY A 79 2.60 -5.13 10.28
CA GLY A 79 2.32 -5.46 11.68
C GLY A 79 0.82 -5.39 12.02
N LEU A 80 0.10 -4.45 11.39
CA LEU A 80 -1.34 -4.27 11.57
C LEU A 80 -2.14 -5.41 10.92
N LEU A 81 -1.75 -5.86 9.73
CA LEU A 81 -2.36 -7.01 9.04
C LEU A 81 -2.25 -8.27 9.91
N ALA A 82 -1.05 -8.54 10.42
CA ALA A 82 -0.80 -9.68 11.30
C ALA A 82 -1.62 -9.58 12.59
N ALA A 83 -1.69 -8.40 13.22
CA ALA A 83 -2.50 -8.16 14.42
C ALA A 83 -4.01 -8.30 14.18
N ALA A 84 -4.50 -7.94 12.99
CA ALA A 84 -5.89 -8.12 12.59
C ALA A 84 -6.27 -9.59 12.27
N GLY A 85 -5.27 -10.49 12.21
CA GLY A 85 -5.45 -11.90 11.86
C GLY A 85 -5.66 -12.14 10.36
N LEU A 86 -5.33 -11.16 9.52
CA LEU A 86 -5.37 -11.29 8.07
C LEU A 86 -4.04 -11.88 7.57
N ARG A 87 -4.13 -12.67 6.50
CA ARG A 87 -2.95 -13.16 5.76
C ARG A 87 -2.91 -12.47 4.40
N GLY A 88 -1.75 -12.46 3.75
CA GLY A 88 -1.67 -11.74 2.49
C GLY A 88 -0.28 -11.56 1.92
N VAL A 89 -0.25 -10.78 0.85
CA VAL A 89 0.96 -10.28 0.21
C VAL A 89 1.00 -8.77 0.40
N VAL A 90 2.10 -8.26 0.95
CA VAL A 90 2.39 -6.82 0.99
C VAL A 90 3.27 -6.49 -0.20
N PHE A 91 2.75 -5.69 -1.10
CA PHE A 91 3.44 -5.17 -2.25
C PHE A 91 4.08 -3.83 -1.88
N HIS A 92 5.38 -3.82 -1.60
CA HIS A 92 6.12 -2.60 -1.35
C HIS A 92 6.30 -1.83 -2.66
N GLU A 93 5.52 -0.78 -2.82
CA GLU A 93 5.42 -0.04 -4.06
C GLU A 93 6.51 1.01 -4.20
N VAL A 94 7.23 0.96 -5.33
CA VAL A 94 8.25 1.94 -5.70
C VAL A 94 7.79 2.82 -6.87
N MET A 95 8.20 4.09 -6.81
CA MET A 95 7.98 5.11 -7.84
C MET A 95 9.32 5.73 -8.24
N GLY A 96 9.48 6.16 -9.50
CA GLY A 96 10.72 6.81 -9.94
C GLY A 96 10.80 6.99 -11.46
N PHE A 97 10.83 8.24 -11.92
CA PHE A 97 10.74 8.59 -13.34
C PHE A 97 12.08 8.55 -14.09
N ALA A 98 13.15 8.99 -13.43
CA ALA A 98 14.54 8.92 -13.92
C ALA A 98 15.44 9.24 -12.72
N GLY A 99 16.23 8.26 -12.27
CA GLY A 99 17.19 8.41 -11.19
C GLY A 99 18.46 7.66 -11.55
N PRO A 100 19.63 8.08 -11.05
CA PRO A 100 20.92 7.59 -11.53
C PRO A 100 21.18 6.11 -11.20
N ASP A 101 20.40 5.50 -10.29
CA ASP A 101 20.67 4.15 -9.79
C ASP A 101 19.36 3.39 -9.48
N PRO A 102 18.73 2.72 -10.47
CA PRO A 102 17.55 1.88 -10.24
C PRO A 102 17.86 0.68 -9.35
N ASP A 103 19.08 0.14 -9.40
CA ASP A 103 19.48 -1.00 -8.56
C ASP A 103 19.48 -0.61 -7.08
N ARG A 104 19.93 0.61 -6.74
CA ARG A 104 19.86 1.13 -5.37
C ARG A 104 18.42 1.24 -4.88
N ILE A 105 17.49 1.71 -5.70
CA ILE A 105 16.07 1.81 -5.33
C ILE A 105 15.52 0.43 -4.97
N VAL A 106 15.79 -0.59 -5.79
CA VAL A 106 15.35 -1.96 -5.52
C VAL A 106 16.04 -2.53 -4.28
N ARG A 107 17.36 -2.35 -4.12
CA ARG A 107 18.09 -2.80 -2.92
C ARG A 107 17.53 -2.18 -1.63
N GLU A 108 17.25 -0.88 -1.64
CA GLU A 108 16.67 -0.18 -0.48
C GLU A 108 15.24 -0.69 -0.19
N ALA A 109 14.42 -0.90 -1.21
CA ALA A 109 13.08 -1.46 -1.03
C ALA A 109 13.12 -2.89 -0.45
N LEU A 110 14.03 -3.74 -0.92
CA LEU A 110 14.25 -5.09 -0.38
C LEU A 110 14.72 -5.05 1.08
N ALA A 111 15.68 -4.19 1.40
CA ALA A 111 16.17 -4.03 2.78
C ALA A 111 15.06 -3.63 3.75
N ARG A 112 14.13 -2.77 3.33
CA ARG A 112 12.96 -2.39 4.15
C ARG A 112 11.98 -3.54 4.34
N ILE A 113 11.77 -4.36 3.31
CA ILE A 113 10.94 -5.57 3.43
C ILE A 113 11.57 -6.56 4.44
N ASP A 114 12.90 -6.68 4.46
CA ASP A 114 13.62 -7.61 5.33
C ASP A 114 13.33 -7.36 6.82
N GLU A 115 13.04 -6.12 7.21
CA GLU A 115 12.64 -5.74 8.58
C GLU A 115 11.32 -6.40 9.04
N HIS A 116 10.52 -6.93 8.11
CA HIS A 116 9.19 -7.48 8.37
C HIS A 116 9.08 -9.01 8.13
N GLN A 117 10.17 -9.68 7.76
CA GLN A 117 10.17 -11.11 7.37
C GLN A 117 9.74 -12.09 8.47
N THR A 118 9.74 -11.66 9.74
CA THR A 118 9.25 -12.48 10.86
C THR A 118 7.73 -12.56 10.93
N LEU A 119 7.02 -11.70 10.21
CA LEU A 119 5.56 -11.71 10.14
C LEU A 119 5.07 -12.83 9.21
N PRO A 120 3.88 -13.41 9.46
CA PRO A 120 3.30 -14.46 8.63
C PRO A 120 2.66 -13.89 7.34
N LEU A 121 3.42 -13.07 6.61
CA LEU A 121 3.03 -12.37 5.38
C LEU A 121 4.05 -12.65 4.28
N GLN A 122 3.60 -12.57 3.03
CA GLN A 122 4.51 -12.55 1.89
C GLN A 122 4.78 -11.09 1.50
N PHE A 123 5.94 -10.85 0.90
CA PHE A 123 6.35 -9.51 0.49
C PHE A 123 6.87 -9.54 -0.95
N SER A 124 6.63 -8.47 -1.69
CA SER A 124 7.21 -8.25 -3.02
C SER A 124 7.46 -6.77 -3.22
N VAL A 125 8.56 -6.41 -3.88
CA VAL A 125 8.71 -5.07 -4.44
C VAL A 125 7.88 -5.00 -5.72
N VAL A 126 7.17 -3.90 -5.96
CA VAL A 126 6.38 -3.69 -7.18
C VAL A 126 6.54 -2.28 -7.72
N ALA A 127 6.43 -2.13 -9.04
CA ALA A 127 6.31 -0.82 -9.67
C ALA A 127 4.89 -0.27 -9.51
N HIS A 128 4.75 1.04 -9.20
CA HIS A 128 3.44 1.70 -9.16
C HIS A 128 2.71 1.63 -10.52
N ALA A 129 3.27 2.21 -11.58
CA ALA A 129 2.67 2.18 -12.92
C ALA A 129 3.68 2.57 -14.03
N PRO A 130 3.46 2.15 -15.30
CA PRO A 130 4.34 2.47 -16.43
C PRO A 130 4.55 3.97 -16.70
N TYR A 131 3.59 4.83 -16.33
CA TYR A 131 3.71 6.29 -16.50
C TYR A 131 4.44 6.96 -15.32
N SER A 132 4.81 6.22 -14.28
CA SER A 132 5.36 6.73 -13.01
C SER A 132 6.66 6.07 -12.57
N VAL A 133 7.07 5.02 -13.29
CA VAL A 133 8.27 4.23 -13.05
C VAL A 133 8.98 4.09 -14.38
N SER A 134 10.27 4.40 -14.42
CA SER A 134 11.07 4.29 -15.65
C SER A 134 11.10 2.85 -16.14
N PRO A 135 11.17 2.60 -17.46
CA PRO A 135 11.34 1.25 -18.00
C PRO A 135 12.56 0.55 -17.40
N ASP A 136 13.63 1.31 -17.15
CA ASP A 136 14.81 0.81 -16.50
C ASP A 136 14.50 0.25 -15.10
N LEU A 137 13.84 1.03 -14.25
CA LEU A 137 13.50 0.59 -12.89
C LEU A 137 12.53 -0.60 -12.90
N ILE A 138 11.55 -0.63 -13.81
CA ILE A 138 10.66 -1.80 -13.99
C ILE A 138 11.47 -3.07 -14.26
N ALA A 139 12.47 -3.00 -15.15
CA ALA A 139 13.31 -4.14 -15.49
C ALA A 139 14.19 -4.66 -14.34
N ARG A 140 14.43 -3.87 -13.28
CA ARG A 140 15.20 -4.31 -12.09
C ARG A 140 14.33 -4.92 -10.99
N ILE A 141 13.02 -4.67 -11.04
CA ILE A 141 12.05 -5.26 -10.10
C ILE A 141 11.64 -6.67 -10.56
N ALA A 142 11.63 -6.91 -11.88
CA ALA A 142 11.17 -8.14 -12.52
C ALA A 142 12.12 -9.34 -12.35
#